data_AF-A0A6V7Y785-F1
#
_entry.id   AF-A0A6V7Y785-F1
#
_cell.length_a   1.000
_cell.length_b   1.000
_cell.length_c   1.000
_cell.angle_alpha   90.00
_cell.angle_beta   90.00
_cell.angle_gamma   90.00
#
_symmetry.space_group_name_H-M   'P 1'
#
loop_
_entity.id
_entity.type
_entity.pdbx_description
1 polymer ?
#
loop_
_entity_poly.entity_id
_entity_poly.type
_entity_poly.pdbx_seq_one_letter_code
_entity_poly.pdbx_strand_id
1 'polypeptide(L)'
;MQQRLVPLLRHIVGTGTSKHENRDQSSGSFVAPEDLDTLAIESFPLCMQEIHSHLRKEHHLRYNARNQYGLFLKGIGLSLEGSLEFFRSEFTKKMDGDQFNKQYRYNIRHMYGMEGNRIDKKPLSCSSIILGAAPNGIDCHGCPFRHMDSELLTKKLNNIGLNEDQVAEIMYSSKCHRYDKACTKYFEFVHKIPDLEELITHPNQYYSLSRKARRGELIIKSEEVVDEKIPEINDNLEEMEMWEEE
;
A
#
# COMPACT_ATOMS: atom_id res chain seq x y z
N MET A 1 21.80 32.68 -20.03
CA MET A 1 21.14 33.00 -18.74
C MET A 1 20.14 31.90 -18.36
N GLN A 2 20.59 30.65 -18.21
CA GLN A 2 19.72 29.47 -17.95
C GLN A 2 20.45 28.38 -17.12
N GLN A 3 21.06 28.73 -15.99
CA GLN A 3 21.72 27.74 -15.11
C GLN A 3 21.50 28.02 -13.61
N ARG A 4 20.27 28.32 -13.20
CA ARG A 4 19.94 28.52 -11.77
C ARG A 4 18.65 27.88 -11.26
N LEU A 5 17.92 27.12 -12.09
CA LEU A 5 16.63 26.54 -11.70
C LEU A 5 16.68 25.08 -11.20
N VAL A 6 17.79 24.37 -11.39
CA VAL A 6 17.91 22.96 -10.95
C VAL A 6 17.98 22.78 -9.42
N PRO A 7 18.64 23.65 -8.63
CA PRO A 7 18.69 23.47 -7.18
C PRO A 7 17.37 23.81 -6.47
N LEU A 8 16.53 24.67 -7.06
CA LEU A 8 15.25 25.09 -6.47
C LEU A 8 14.18 23.97 -6.56
N LEU A 9 14.19 23.19 -7.65
CA LEU A 9 13.30 22.04 -7.84
C LEU A 9 13.55 20.92 -6.82
N ARG A 10 14.79 20.78 -6.33
CA ARG A 10 15.13 19.77 -5.31
C ARG A 10 14.57 20.10 -3.93
N HIS A 11 14.28 21.38 -3.66
CA HIS A 11 13.71 21.84 -2.38
C HIS A 11 12.18 21.77 -2.37
N ILE A 12 11.52 21.99 -3.51
CA ILE A 12 10.05 21.95 -3.61
C ILE A 12 9.51 20.50 -3.57
N VAL A 13 10.25 19.53 -4.13
CA VAL A 13 9.90 18.10 -4.02
C VAL A 13 10.08 17.57 -2.57
N GLY A 14 10.78 18.32 -1.72
CA GLY A 14 11.01 17.97 -0.31
C GLY A 14 10.05 18.60 0.71
N THR A 15 9.24 19.59 0.32
CA THR A 15 8.45 20.41 1.27
C THR A 15 6.92 20.34 1.06
N GLY A 16 6.44 19.46 0.18
CA GLY A 16 5.01 19.22 -0.06
C GLY A 16 4.42 18.03 0.69
N THR A 17 4.96 17.64 1.85
CA THR A 17 4.30 16.65 2.71
C THR A 17 3.59 17.39 3.84
N SER A 18 2.25 17.33 3.84
CA SER A 18 1.45 17.66 5.01
C SER A 18 2.08 17.00 6.23
N LYS A 19 2.37 17.81 7.24
CA LYS A 19 2.84 17.38 8.55
C LYS A 19 1.73 16.60 9.26
N HIS A 20 1.56 15.34 8.89
CA HIS A 20 1.08 14.32 9.81
C HIS A 20 2.29 13.47 10.19
N GLU A 21 3.13 14.03 11.06
CA GLU A 21 4.01 13.21 11.88
C GLU A 21 3.08 12.41 12.82
N ASN A 22 2.65 11.23 12.37
CA ASN A 22 2.11 10.22 13.28
C ASN A 22 3.28 9.75 14.15
N ARG A 23 3.54 10.52 15.20
CA ARG A 23 4.31 10.11 16.35
C ARG A 23 3.41 9.26 17.24
N ASP A 24 2.87 8.19 16.67
CA ASP A 24 2.18 7.16 17.43
C ASP A 24 3.26 6.18 17.87
N GLN A 25 3.89 6.50 18.99
CA GLN A 25 4.70 5.55 19.73
C GLN A 25 3.76 4.47 20.25
N SER A 26 3.62 3.46 19.39
CA SER A 26 3.02 2.16 19.61
C SER A 26 2.78 1.83 21.10
N SER A 27 1.53 2.00 21.51
CA SER A 27 0.83 1.03 22.36
C SER A 27 0.66 -0.28 21.57
N GLY A 28 1.78 -0.84 21.07
CA GLY A 28 1.80 -1.76 19.94
C GLY A 28 1.58 -3.18 20.39
N SER A 29 0.49 -3.81 19.92
CA SER A 29 0.39 -5.26 19.97
C SER A 29 1.57 -5.85 19.20
N PHE A 30 2.42 -6.63 19.87
CA PHE A 30 3.46 -7.39 19.21
C PHE A 30 2.84 -8.34 18.19
N VAL A 31 3.40 -8.37 16.98
CA VAL A 31 3.00 -9.34 15.95
C VAL A 31 3.88 -10.57 16.13
N ALA A 32 3.25 -11.73 16.30
CA ALA A 32 3.96 -13.00 16.40
C ALA A 32 4.34 -13.51 14.99
N PRO A 33 5.49 -14.22 14.84
CA PRO A 33 5.90 -14.79 13.55
C PRO A 33 4.85 -15.71 12.91
N GLU A 34 4.09 -16.42 13.73
CA GLU A 34 3.09 -17.42 13.31
C GLU A 34 1.86 -16.75 12.67
N ASP A 35 1.57 -15.51 13.04
CA ASP A 35 0.43 -14.75 12.53
C ASP A 35 0.68 -14.16 11.13
N LEU A 36 1.95 -14.15 10.67
CA LEU A 36 2.34 -13.44 9.45
C LEU A 36 1.65 -13.94 8.19
N ASP A 37 1.34 -15.24 8.10
CA ASP A 37 0.63 -15.81 6.94
C ASP A 37 -0.81 -15.31 6.86
N THR A 38 -1.49 -15.31 8.01
CA THR A 38 -2.84 -14.77 8.12
C THR A 38 -2.84 -13.27 7.83
N LEU A 39 -1.93 -12.51 8.45
CA LEU A 39 -1.82 -11.07 8.25
C LEU A 39 -1.47 -10.71 6.80
N ALA A 40 -0.71 -11.55 6.10
CA ALA A 40 -0.40 -11.33 4.70
C ALA A 40 -1.65 -11.34 3.82
N ILE A 41 -2.55 -12.29 4.04
CA ILE A 41 -3.81 -12.39 3.30
C ILE A 41 -4.76 -11.25 3.71
N GLU A 42 -4.82 -10.96 5.01
CA GLU A 42 -5.86 -10.11 5.57
C GLU A 42 -5.57 -8.62 5.54
N SER A 43 -4.29 -8.23 5.65
CA SER A 43 -3.92 -6.86 6.00
C SER A 43 -2.68 -6.31 5.32
N PHE A 44 -1.95 -7.09 4.53
CA PHE A 44 -0.80 -6.54 3.82
C PHE A 44 -1.23 -5.83 2.53
N PRO A 45 -0.58 -4.71 2.16
CA PRO A 45 -0.74 -4.16 0.82
C PRO A 45 -0.17 -5.13 -0.21
N LEU A 46 -0.64 -5.04 -1.46
CA LEU A 46 -0.24 -5.94 -2.55
C LEU A 46 1.28 -6.08 -2.70
N CYS A 47 2.05 -4.99 -2.51
CA CYS A 47 3.51 -5.03 -2.57
C CYS A 47 4.15 -5.96 -1.53
N MET A 48 3.59 -6.07 -0.33
CA MET A 48 4.10 -6.94 0.72
C MET A 48 3.52 -8.36 0.61
N GLN A 49 2.31 -8.49 0.06
CA GLN A 49 1.74 -9.80 -0.31
C GLN A 49 2.60 -10.51 -1.35
N GLU A 50 3.09 -9.78 -2.37
CA GLU A 50 3.99 -10.34 -3.39
C GLU A 50 5.28 -10.88 -2.78
N ILE A 51 5.93 -10.07 -1.93
CA ILE A 51 7.18 -10.48 -1.29
C ILE A 51 6.94 -11.68 -0.37
N HIS A 52 5.86 -11.66 0.42
CA HIS A 52 5.51 -12.76 1.31
C HIS A 52 5.23 -14.06 0.54
N SER A 53 4.41 -13.99 -0.52
CA SER A 53 4.10 -15.14 -1.36
C SER A 53 5.35 -15.70 -2.05
N HIS A 54 6.22 -14.82 -2.56
CA HIS A 54 7.49 -15.23 -3.15
C HIS A 54 8.41 -15.87 -2.10
N LEU A 55 8.49 -15.30 -0.89
CA LEU A 55 9.29 -15.87 0.21
C LEU A 55 8.82 -17.28 0.57
N ARG A 56 7.50 -17.49 0.71
CA ARG A 56 6.93 -18.81 1.03
C ARG A 56 7.11 -19.84 -0.09
N LYS A 57 7.15 -19.39 -1.35
CA LYS A 57 7.37 -20.26 -2.52
C LYS A 57 8.85 -20.59 -2.75
N GLU A 58 9.69 -19.57 -2.73
CA GLU A 58 11.09 -19.66 -3.12
C GLU A 58 12.02 -19.84 -1.93
N HIS A 59 11.53 -19.78 -0.70
CA HIS A 59 12.30 -19.95 0.54
C HIS A 59 13.53 -19.03 0.61
N HIS A 60 13.51 -17.92 -0.12
CA HIS A 60 14.60 -16.97 -0.22
C HIS A 60 14.08 -15.63 -0.72
N LEU A 61 14.80 -14.56 -0.36
CA LEU A 61 14.57 -13.22 -0.89
C LEU A 61 15.90 -12.57 -1.23
N ARG A 62 15.92 -11.78 -2.31
CA ARG A 62 17.05 -10.92 -2.69
C ARG A 62 17.13 -9.68 -1.81
N TYR A 63 18.27 -8.98 -1.87
CA TYR A 63 18.59 -7.89 -0.93
C TYR A 63 17.49 -6.82 -0.83
N ASN A 64 17.01 -6.30 -1.96
CA ASN A 64 16.00 -5.25 -1.97
C ASN A 64 14.66 -5.72 -1.38
N ALA A 65 14.23 -6.94 -1.70
CA ALA A 65 13.03 -7.55 -1.13
C ALA A 65 13.16 -7.79 0.39
N ARG A 66 14.32 -8.30 0.85
CA ARG A 66 14.62 -8.44 2.28
C ARG A 66 14.56 -7.10 3.02
N ASN A 67 15.11 -6.04 2.42
CA ASN A 67 15.10 -4.71 3.04
C ASN A 67 13.69 -4.10 3.05
N GLN A 68 12.96 -4.15 1.94
CA GLN A 68 11.59 -3.62 1.86
C GLN A 68 10.65 -4.35 2.83
N TYR A 69 10.67 -5.68 2.80
CA TYR A 69 9.78 -6.50 3.60
C TYR A 69 10.21 -6.56 5.07
N GLY A 70 11.51 -6.71 5.36
CA GLY A 70 12.03 -6.74 6.72
C GLY A 70 11.75 -5.44 7.49
N LEU A 71 11.89 -4.28 6.83
CA LEU A 71 11.56 -2.99 7.45
C LEU A 71 10.04 -2.80 7.60
N PHE A 72 9.24 -3.31 6.67
CA PHE A 72 7.78 -3.33 6.82
C PHE A 72 7.37 -4.19 8.03
N LEU A 73 7.90 -5.41 8.16
CA LEU A 73 7.64 -6.32 9.27
C LEU A 73 8.01 -5.71 10.62
N LYS A 74 9.17 -5.07 10.70
CA LYS A 74 9.55 -4.27 11.87
C LYS A 74 8.51 -3.20 12.17
N GLY A 75 8.07 -2.46 11.16
CA GLY A 75 7.10 -1.37 11.31
C GLY A 75 5.70 -1.81 11.73
N ILE A 76 5.31 -3.07 11.49
CA ILE A 76 4.03 -3.61 11.98
C ILE A 76 4.15 -4.20 13.40
N GLY A 77 5.34 -4.22 14.00
CA GLY A 77 5.56 -4.67 15.37
C GLY A 77 6.16 -6.07 15.52
N LEU A 78 6.73 -6.66 14.46
CA LEU A 78 7.50 -7.90 14.60
C LEU A 78 8.82 -7.59 15.35
N SER A 79 9.11 -8.37 16.40
CA SER A 79 10.34 -8.20 17.17
C SER A 79 11.58 -8.63 16.38
N LEU A 80 12.77 -8.26 16.87
CA LEU A 80 14.03 -8.71 16.28
C LEU A 80 14.14 -10.25 16.35
N GLU A 81 13.78 -10.81 17.51
CA GLU A 81 13.77 -12.25 17.77
C GLU A 81 12.81 -12.95 16.81
N GLY A 82 11.58 -12.45 16.68
CA GLY A 82 10.58 -12.98 15.78
C GLY A 82 10.98 -12.86 14.30
N SER A 83 11.65 -11.77 13.92
CA SER A 83 12.19 -11.60 12.56
C SER A 83 13.32 -12.59 12.27
N LEU A 84 14.24 -12.80 13.22
CA LEU A 84 15.30 -13.79 13.07
C LEU A 84 14.75 -15.21 12.98
N GLU A 85 13.78 -15.55 13.81
CA GLU A 85 13.07 -16.83 13.78
C GLU A 85 12.35 -17.05 12.45
N PHE A 86 11.55 -16.07 12.01
CA PHE A 86 10.81 -16.12 10.77
C PHE A 86 11.74 -16.32 9.56
N PHE A 87 12.74 -15.44 9.37
CA PHE A 87 13.63 -15.57 8.22
C PHE A 87 14.52 -16.82 8.29
N ARG A 88 14.94 -17.24 9.50
CA ARG A 88 15.74 -18.47 9.65
C ARG A 88 14.91 -19.70 9.27
N SER A 89 13.70 -19.82 9.80
CA SER A 89 12.81 -20.96 9.52
C SER A 89 12.52 -21.10 8.03
N GLU A 90 12.38 -19.99 7.32
CA GLU A 90 12.08 -20.00 5.90
C GLU A 90 13.33 -20.25 5.05
N PHE A 91 14.44 -19.54 5.29
CA PHE A 91 15.65 -19.67 4.48
C PHE A 91 16.31 -21.03 4.66
N THR A 92 16.21 -21.63 5.84
CA THR A 92 16.82 -22.94 6.11
C THR A 92 16.15 -24.11 5.39
N LYS A 93 15.04 -23.86 4.67
CA LYS A 93 14.48 -24.80 3.70
C LYS A 93 15.35 -24.95 2.43
N LYS A 94 16.22 -23.97 2.13
CA LYS A 94 17.14 -23.96 0.98
C LYS A 94 18.63 -23.85 1.34
N MET A 95 18.98 -23.55 2.59
CA MET A 95 20.36 -23.45 3.07
C MET A 95 20.51 -24.01 4.48
N ASP A 96 21.73 -24.26 4.94
CA ASP A 96 21.92 -24.65 6.34
C ASP A 96 21.85 -23.45 7.31
N GLY A 97 21.71 -23.74 8.60
CA GLY A 97 21.59 -22.71 9.64
C GLY A 97 22.83 -21.85 9.83
N ASP A 98 24.03 -22.39 9.57
CA ASP A 98 25.29 -21.67 9.72
C ASP A 98 25.51 -20.71 8.56
N GLN A 99 25.14 -21.12 7.34
CA GLN A 99 25.07 -20.26 6.17
C GLN A 99 24.09 -19.11 6.41
N PHE A 100 22.92 -19.38 7.00
CA PHE A 100 21.98 -18.33 7.37
C PHE A 100 22.62 -17.30 8.33
N ASN A 101 23.22 -17.80 9.42
CA ASN A 101 23.86 -16.96 10.43
C ASN A 101 24.97 -16.08 9.85
N LYS A 102 25.79 -16.65 8.96
CA LYS A 102 26.90 -15.95 8.31
C LYS A 102 26.43 -14.87 7.34
N GLN A 103 25.37 -15.13 6.58
CA GLN A 103 24.97 -14.27 5.46
C GLN A 103 23.86 -13.26 5.78
N TYR A 104 22.93 -13.59 6.69
CA TYR A 104 21.69 -12.81 6.85
C TYR A 104 21.48 -12.24 8.25
N ARG A 105 21.93 -12.94 9.30
CA ARG A 105 21.70 -12.51 10.70
C ARG A 105 22.17 -11.08 10.97
N TYR A 106 23.35 -10.71 10.46
CA TYR A 106 23.88 -9.35 10.62
C TYR A 106 22.97 -8.30 9.98
N ASN A 107 22.51 -8.53 8.75
CA ASN A 107 21.65 -7.59 8.04
C ASN A 107 20.30 -7.40 8.74
N ILE A 108 19.72 -8.48 9.27
CA ILE A 108 18.47 -8.42 10.04
C ILE A 108 18.68 -7.58 11.29
N ARG A 109 19.71 -7.84 12.09
CA ARG A 109 20.01 -7.05 13.31
C ARG A 109 20.27 -5.58 13.01
N HIS A 110 20.90 -5.28 11.88
CA HIS A 110 21.11 -3.91 11.41
C HIS A 110 19.80 -3.19 11.04
N MET A 111 18.77 -3.89 10.55
CA MET A 111 17.45 -3.25 10.30
C MET A 111 16.78 -2.75 11.58
N TYR A 112 17.10 -3.37 12.72
CA TYR A 112 16.60 -3.02 14.06
C TYR A 112 17.54 -2.10 14.85
N GLY A 113 18.58 -1.54 14.22
CA GLY A 113 19.53 -0.64 14.90
C GLY A 113 20.42 -1.33 15.93
N MET A 114 20.52 -2.66 15.94
CA MET A 114 21.32 -3.42 16.91
C MET A 114 22.78 -3.64 16.47
N GLU A 115 23.21 -3.04 15.36
CA GLU A 115 24.55 -3.19 14.77
C GLU A 115 25.05 -1.84 14.20
N GLY A 116 26.37 -1.68 14.11
CA GLY A 116 27.02 -0.49 13.51
C GLY A 116 26.71 0.82 14.25
N ASN A 117 26.42 1.89 13.51
CA ASN A 117 26.08 3.22 14.06
C ASN A 117 24.75 3.27 14.84
N ARG A 118 24.08 2.13 15.06
CA ARG A 118 22.79 2.01 15.75
C ARG A 118 21.70 2.90 15.15
N ILE A 119 21.74 3.11 13.83
CA ILE A 119 20.72 3.86 13.12
C ILE A 119 19.50 2.97 12.98
N ASP A 120 18.43 3.35 13.67
CA ASP A 120 17.17 2.66 13.55
C ASP A 120 16.53 2.92 12.19
N LYS A 121 16.63 1.94 11.27
CA LYS A 121 16.12 2.10 9.90
C LYS A 121 14.59 2.19 9.92
N LYS A 122 14.06 3.28 9.37
CA LYS A 122 12.62 3.47 9.24
C LYS A 122 12.05 2.58 8.12
N PRO A 123 10.79 2.12 8.26
CA PRO A 123 10.04 1.51 7.17
C PRO A 123 10.03 2.37 5.91
N LEU A 124 9.99 1.72 4.74
CA LEU A 124 10.02 2.43 3.45
C LEU A 124 8.63 2.97 3.11
N SER A 125 8.56 4.25 2.72
CA SER A 125 7.33 4.85 2.18
C SER A 125 7.00 4.33 0.78
N CYS A 126 5.76 4.53 0.32
CA CYS A 126 5.38 4.23 -1.06
C CYS A 126 6.28 4.98 -2.04
N SER A 127 6.56 6.27 -1.80
CA SER A 127 7.45 7.07 -2.63
C SER A 127 8.86 6.47 -2.72
N SER A 128 9.45 6.02 -1.61
CA SER A 128 10.77 5.37 -1.62
C SER A 128 10.77 4.03 -2.38
N ILE A 129 9.70 3.24 -2.27
CA ILE A 129 9.56 1.96 -2.99
C ILE A 129 9.34 2.20 -4.50
N ILE A 130 8.52 3.21 -4.83
CA ILE A 130 8.17 3.59 -6.20
C ILE A 130 9.37 4.21 -6.89
N LEU A 131 10.12 5.12 -6.27
CA LEU A 131 11.23 5.84 -6.91
C LEU A 131 12.60 5.17 -6.72
N GLY A 132 12.68 4.13 -5.88
CA GLY A 132 13.90 3.38 -5.61
C GLY A 132 14.34 2.48 -6.77
N ALA A 133 15.22 1.53 -6.45
CA ALA A 133 15.74 0.57 -7.42
C ALA A 133 14.60 -0.29 -8.02
N ALA A 134 14.35 -0.14 -9.31
CA ALA A 134 13.34 -0.91 -10.02
C ALA A 134 13.68 -2.43 -9.95
N PRO A 135 12.69 -3.31 -9.73
CA PRO A 135 12.91 -4.75 -9.77
C PRO A 135 13.26 -5.20 -11.20
N ASN A 136 14.12 -6.21 -11.30
CA ASN A 136 14.32 -6.98 -12.53
C ASN A 136 13.40 -8.22 -12.53
N GLY A 137 13.37 -8.99 -13.62
CA GLY A 137 12.41 -10.09 -13.79
C GLY A 137 12.47 -11.24 -12.77
N ILE A 138 13.49 -11.27 -11.91
CA ILE A 138 13.68 -12.28 -10.85
C ILE A 138 13.59 -11.68 -9.44
N ASP A 139 13.37 -10.36 -9.35
CA ASP A 139 13.10 -9.66 -8.11
C ASP A 139 11.59 -9.62 -7.82
N CYS A 140 11.23 -9.60 -6.53
CA CYS A 140 9.85 -9.51 -6.06
C CYS A 140 9.56 -8.24 -5.24
N HIS A 141 10.51 -7.29 -5.18
CA HIS A 141 10.33 -6.01 -4.49
C HIS A 141 9.69 -4.95 -5.38
N GLY A 142 9.41 -3.77 -4.81
CA GLY A 142 8.80 -2.66 -5.51
C GLY A 142 7.30 -2.53 -5.28
N CYS A 143 6.67 -1.63 -6.04
CA CYS A 143 5.22 -1.42 -6.08
C CYS A 143 4.61 -2.18 -7.27
N PRO A 144 3.68 -3.13 -7.06
CA PRO A 144 3.00 -3.84 -8.14
C PRO A 144 2.31 -2.90 -9.13
N PHE A 145 1.66 -1.83 -8.64
CA PHE A 145 0.97 -0.85 -9.49
C PHE A 145 1.90 -0.04 -10.40
N ARG A 146 3.22 -0.07 -10.18
CA ARG A 146 4.24 0.57 -11.05
C ARG A 146 5.05 -0.44 -11.85
N HIS A 147 5.51 -1.50 -11.20
CA HIS A 147 6.57 -2.36 -11.74
C HIS A 147 6.07 -3.72 -12.26
N MET A 148 4.85 -4.14 -11.89
CA MET A 148 4.28 -5.37 -12.41
C MET A 148 3.71 -5.11 -13.81
N ASP A 149 3.86 -6.10 -14.69
CA ASP A 149 3.22 -6.06 -16.00
C ASP A 149 1.69 -5.93 -15.87
N SER A 150 1.05 -5.21 -16.80
CA SER A 150 -0.37 -4.92 -16.75
C SER A 150 -1.25 -6.16 -16.85
N GLU A 151 -0.87 -7.15 -17.68
CA GLU A 151 -1.62 -8.39 -17.83
C GLU A 151 -1.50 -9.23 -16.56
N LEU A 152 -0.30 -9.32 -15.99
CA LEU A 152 -0.06 -10.03 -14.74
C LEU A 152 -0.80 -9.38 -13.56
N LEU A 153 -0.79 -8.05 -13.47
CA LEU A 153 -1.51 -7.30 -12.44
C LEU A 153 -3.02 -7.53 -12.55
N THR A 154 -3.58 -7.46 -13.76
CA THR A 154 -5.00 -7.73 -14.03
C THR A 154 -5.40 -9.13 -13.57
N LYS A 155 -4.64 -10.16 -13.98
CA LYS A 155 -4.87 -11.55 -13.54
C LYS A 155 -4.82 -11.68 -12.02
N LYS A 156 -3.87 -11.02 -11.38
CA LYS A 156 -3.71 -11.05 -9.92
C LYS A 156 -4.89 -10.39 -9.21
N LEU A 157 -5.36 -9.24 -9.67
CA LEU A 157 -6.53 -8.56 -9.11
C LEU A 157 -7.81 -9.39 -9.28
N ASN A 158 -7.99 -10.04 -10.44
CA ASN A 158 -9.09 -10.98 -10.66
C ASN A 158 -9.03 -12.18 -9.71
N ASN A 159 -7.84 -12.75 -9.48
CA ASN A 159 -7.66 -13.88 -8.55
C ASN A 159 -7.94 -13.51 -7.10
N ILE A 160 -7.82 -12.23 -6.74
CA ILE A 160 -8.21 -11.70 -5.42
C ILE A 160 -9.74 -11.60 -5.30
N GLY A 161 -10.47 -11.65 -6.41
CA GLY A 161 -11.94 -11.62 -6.45
C GLY A 161 -12.52 -10.24 -6.75
N LEU A 162 -11.72 -9.31 -7.28
CA LEU A 162 -12.25 -8.03 -7.77
C LEU A 162 -12.98 -8.23 -9.10
N ASN A 163 -14.08 -7.49 -9.29
CA ASN A 163 -14.85 -7.52 -10.54
C ASN A 163 -14.18 -6.67 -11.65
N GLU A 164 -14.68 -6.80 -12.88
CA GLU A 164 -14.07 -6.15 -14.06
C GLU A 164 -13.99 -4.62 -13.93
N ASP A 165 -15.04 -3.97 -13.40
CA ASP A 165 -15.09 -2.52 -13.21
C ASP A 165 -14.07 -2.04 -12.17
N GLN A 166 -13.99 -2.73 -11.03
CA GLN A 166 -13.02 -2.46 -9.97
C GLN A 166 -11.58 -2.59 -10.48
N VAL A 167 -11.31 -3.64 -11.25
CA VAL A 167 -10.00 -3.84 -11.87
C VAL A 167 -9.71 -2.74 -12.88
N ALA A 168 -10.67 -2.37 -13.72
CA ALA A 168 -10.50 -1.28 -14.68
C ALA A 168 -10.14 0.05 -13.99
N GLU A 169 -10.76 0.39 -12.87
CA GLU A 169 -10.49 1.63 -12.13
C GLU A 169 -9.08 1.64 -11.50
N ILE A 170 -8.65 0.53 -10.91
CA ILE A 170 -7.28 0.39 -10.38
C ILE A 170 -6.26 0.51 -11.52
N MET A 171 -6.51 -0.20 -12.63
CA MET A 171 -5.61 -0.20 -13.79
C MET A 171 -5.53 1.17 -14.45
N TYR A 172 -6.63 1.91 -14.51
CA TYR A 172 -6.65 3.29 -14.98
C TYR A 172 -5.74 4.18 -14.11
N SER A 173 -5.88 4.11 -12.79
CA SER A 173 -5.04 4.87 -11.86
C SER A 173 -3.54 4.54 -12.01
N SER A 174 -3.21 3.26 -12.17
CA SER A 174 -1.84 2.80 -12.44
C SER A 174 -1.30 3.35 -13.77
N LYS A 175 -2.06 3.27 -14.87
CA LYS A 175 -1.68 3.83 -16.19
C LYS A 175 -1.49 5.35 -16.16
N CYS A 176 -2.27 6.05 -15.35
CA CYS A 176 -2.11 7.49 -15.10
C CYS A 176 -0.96 7.83 -14.15
N HIS A 177 -0.11 6.85 -13.78
CA HIS A 177 1.03 7.02 -12.87
C HIS A 177 0.63 7.48 -11.45
N ARG A 178 -0.64 7.26 -11.05
CA ARG A 178 -1.19 7.57 -9.72
C ARG A 178 -1.21 6.30 -8.87
N TYR A 179 -0.02 5.80 -8.53
CA TYR A 179 0.16 4.48 -7.90
C TYR A 179 -0.36 4.40 -6.46
N ASP A 180 -0.28 5.51 -5.72
CA ASP A 180 -0.89 5.68 -4.40
C ASP A 180 -2.42 5.62 -4.47
N LYS A 181 -3.02 6.28 -5.47
CA LYS A 181 -4.46 6.18 -5.75
C LYS A 181 -4.85 4.76 -6.14
N ALA A 182 -4.06 4.08 -6.98
CA ALA A 182 -4.32 2.69 -7.35
C ALA A 182 -4.30 1.75 -6.12
N CYS A 183 -3.32 1.94 -5.22
CA CYS A 183 -3.23 1.22 -3.96
C CYS A 183 -4.40 1.53 -3.01
N THR A 184 -4.84 2.79 -2.98
CA THR A 184 -6.00 3.24 -2.19
C THR A 184 -7.30 2.62 -2.72
N LYS A 185 -7.53 2.63 -4.03
CA LYS A 185 -8.69 1.96 -4.65
C LYS A 185 -8.69 0.45 -4.39
N TYR A 186 -7.52 -0.18 -4.49
CA TYR A 186 -7.36 -1.58 -4.09
C TYR A 186 -7.74 -1.81 -2.62
N PHE A 187 -7.34 -0.92 -1.70
CA PHE A 187 -7.75 -0.99 -0.29
C PHE A 187 -9.28 -0.90 -0.14
N GLU A 188 -9.89 0.11 -0.77
CA GLU A 188 -11.33 0.39 -0.72
C GLU A 188 -12.14 -0.84 -1.15
N PHE A 189 -11.78 -1.45 -2.27
CA PHE A 189 -12.50 -2.61 -2.80
C PHE A 189 -12.32 -3.88 -1.97
N VAL A 190 -11.09 -4.17 -1.53
CA VAL A 190 -10.82 -5.38 -0.73
C VAL A 190 -11.48 -5.30 0.65
N HIS A 191 -11.53 -4.11 1.26
CA HIS A 191 -12.13 -3.91 2.58
C HIS A 191 -13.60 -3.51 2.53
N LYS A 192 -14.16 -3.27 1.34
CA LYS A 192 -15.52 -2.75 1.13
C LYS A 192 -15.76 -1.43 1.88
N ILE A 193 -14.75 -0.56 1.86
CA ILE A 193 -14.79 0.77 2.46
C ILE A 193 -14.73 1.76 1.31
N PRO A 194 -15.87 2.31 0.84
CA PRO A 194 -15.86 3.33 -0.19
C PRO A 194 -15.23 4.63 0.34
N ASP A 195 -14.63 5.38 -0.57
CA ASP A 195 -14.18 6.76 -0.39
C ASP A 195 -13.32 7.01 0.85
N LEU A 196 -12.14 6.39 0.87
CA LEU A 196 -11.16 6.68 1.90
C LEU A 196 -10.71 8.15 1.77
N GLU A 197 -10.87 8.91 2.85
CA GLU A 197 -10.65 10.37 2.88
C GLU A 197 -9.21 10.76 2.50
N GLU A 198 -8.23 9.92 2.81
CA GLU A 198 -6.82 10.15 2.54
C GLU A 198 -6.20 9.06 1.67
N LEU A 199 -5.28 9.49 0.79
CA LEU A 199 -4.48 8.55 0.00
C LEU A 199 -3.50 7.77 0.89
N ILE A 200 -3.40 6.48 0.62
CA ILE A 200 -2.41 5.61 1.26
C ILE A 200 -1.03 5.86 0.65
N THR A 201 -0.11 6.41 1.45
CA THR A 201 1.23 6.78 1.00
C THR A 201 2.34 5.95 1.68
N HIS A 202 1.97 5.01 2.55
CA HIS A 202 2.92 4.15 3.25
C HIS A 202 2.38 2.70 3.42
N PRO A 203 3.18 1.64 3.18
CA PRO A 203 2.74 0.26 3.41
C PRO A 203 2.28 -0.04 4.86
N ASN A 204 3.01 0.43 5.87
CA ASN A 204 2.57 0.33 7.27
C ASN A 204 1.30 1.15 7.59
N GLN A 205 1.01 2.23 6.85
CA GLN A 205 -0.28 2.94 6.95
C GLN A 205 -1.40 2.06 6.40
N TYR A 206 -1.22 1.44 5.22
CA TYR A 206 -2.17 0.46 4.66
C TYR A 206 -2.48 -0.62 5.70
N TYR A 207 -1.44 -1.23 6.29
CA TYR A 207 -1.60 -2.28 7.30
C TYR A 207 -2.42 -1.78 8.49
N SER A 208 -2.07 -0.63 9.05
CA SER A 208 -2.77 -0.06 10.20
C SER A 208 -4.24 0.23 9.90
N LEU A 209 -4.53 0.79 8.72
CA LEU A 209 -5.90 1.02 8.26
C LEU A 209 -6.65 -0.29 8.06
N SER A 210 -6.02 -1.31 7.49
CA SER A 210 -6.65 -2.62 7.31
C SER A 210 -7.00 -3.26 8.66
N ARG A 211 -6.11 -3.16 9.66
CA ARG A 211 -6.39 -3.65 11.02
C ARG A 211 -7.57 -2.91 11.65
N LYS A 212 -7.68 -1.60 11.45
CA LYS A 212 -8.84 -0.81 11.89
C LYS A 212 -10.12 -1.20 11.15
N ALA A 213 -10.06 -1.36 9.82
CA ALA A 213 -11.16 -1.83 8.98
C ALA A 213 -11.76 -3.14 9.51
N ARG A 214 -10.89 -4.11 9.79
CA ARG A 214 -11.28 -5.44 10.26
C ARG A 214 -11.87 -5.47 11.66
N ARG A 215 -11.55 -4.47 12.48
CA ARG A 215 -12.17 -4.26 13.80
C ARG A 215 -13.46 -3.44 13.73
N GLY A 216 -13.85 -2.95 12.55
CA GLY A 216 -14.98 -2.04 12.39
C GLY A 216 -14.72 -0.62 12.91
N GLU A 217 -13.45 -0.23 13.04
CA GLU A 217 -13.03 1.06 13.63
C GLU A 217 -12.85 2.17 12.58
N LEU A 218 -13.09 1.89 11.30
CA LEU A 218 -13.09 2.90 10.24
C LEU A 218 -14.49 3.46 10.04
N ILE A 219 -14.64 4.77 10.18
CA ILE A 219 -15.89 5.49 9.96
C ILE A 219 -16.11 5.64 8.46
N ILE A 220 -17.14 5.00 7.92
CA ILE A 220 -17.61 5.21 6.56
C ILE A 220 -18.62 6.37 6.64
N LYS A 221 -18.35 7.48 5.96
CA LYS A 221 -19.39 8.50 5.76
C LYS A 221 -20.36 7.93 4.74
N SER A 222 -21.56 7.52 5.17
CA SER A 222 -22.65 7.29 4.23
C SER A 222 -22.95 8.62 3.55
N GLU A 223 -23.06 8.62 2.22
CA GLU A 223 -23.73 9.72 1.52
C GLU A 223 -25.13 9.85 2.13
N GLU A 224 -25.38 10.98 2.82
CA GLU A 224 -26.75 11.39 3.08
C GLU A 224 -27.35 11.69 1.71
N VAL A 225 -28.24 10.81 1.24
CA VAL A 225 -29.10 11.09 0.10
C VAL A 225 -30.00 12.25 0.53
N VAL A 226 -29.59 13.47 0.19
CA VAL A 226 -30.48 14.62 0.27
C VAL A 226 -31.52 14.41 -0.81
N ASP A 227 -32.71 14.01 -0.38
CA ASP A 227 -33.91 13.91 -1.20
C ASP A 227 -34.29 15.33 -1.65
N GLU A 228 -33.61 15.83 -2.70
CA GLU A 228 -34.03 17.05 -3.39
C GLU A 228 -35.39 16.76 -4.02
N LYS A 229 -36.45 17.16 -3.32
CA LYS A 229 -37.80 17.22 -3.87
C LYS A 229 -37.75 17.99 -5.19
N ILE A 230 -37.94 17.25 -6.29
CA ILE A 230 -38.20 17.82 -7.61
C ILE A 230 -39.42 18.74 -7.46
N PRO A 231 -39.32 20.04 -7.79
CA PRO A 231 -40.49 20.92 -7.80
C PRO A 231 -41.50 20.38 -8.80
N GLU A 232 -42.74 20.17 -8.34
CA GLU A 232 -43.86 19.80 -9.19
C GLU A 232 -43.99 20.83 -10.32
N ILE A 233 -43.88 20.37 -11.56
CA ILE A 233 -44.22 21.15 -12.74
C ILE A 233 -45.73 21.32 -12.70
N ASN A 234 -46.18 22.54 -12.42
CA ASN A 234 -47.58 22.90 -12.45
C ASN A 234 -48.01 23.02 -13.91
N ASP A 235 -48.60 21.95 -14.47
CA ASP A 235 -49.31 22.00 -15.74
C ASP A 235 -50.56 22.87 -15.59
N ASN A 236 -50.39 24.18 -15.78
CA ASN A 236 -51.50 25.10 -15.99
C ASN A 236 -51.60 25.37 -17.50
N LEU A 237 -52.12 24.38 -18.21
CA LEU A 237 -52.66 24.55 -19.56
C LEU A 237 -54.10 25.02 -19.43
N GLU A 238 -54.32 26.34 -19.43
CA GLU A 238 -55.59 26.90 -19.87
C GLU A 238 -55.42 28.36 -20.34
N GLU A 239 -55.80 28.54 -21.61
CA GLU A 239 -56.29 29.77 -22.23
C GLU A 239 -55.34 30.96 -22.43
N MET A 240 -54.83 31.11 -23.66
CA MET A 240 -54.75 32.44 -24.26
C MET A 240 -55.12 32.41 -25.74
N GLU A 241 -56.22 33.11 -26.00
CA GLU A 241 -57.05 33.19 -27.19
C GLU A 241 -56.33 33.55 -28.49
N MET A 242 -56.87 32.96 -29.56
CA MET A 242 -56.86 33.46 -30.93
C MET A 242 -57.12 34.97 -31.01
N TRP A 243 -56.24 35.70 -31.72
CA TRP A 243 -56.61 36.93 -32.40
C TRP A 243 -56.15 36.82 -33.86
N GLU A 244 -57.13 36.64 -34.75
CA GLU A 244 -57.04 36.78 -36.20
C GLU A 244 -56.99 38.28 -36.60
N GLU A 245 -56.36 38.54 -37.75
CA GLU A 245 -56.47 39.74 -38.65
C GLU A 245 -55.88 41.07 -38.12
N GLU A 246 -55.09 41.87 -38.85
CA GLU A 246 -54.91 42.13 -40.31
C GLU A 246 -53.42 42.24 -40.73
#